data_AF-A0A7Y5V3I3-F1
#
_entry.id   AF-A0A7Y5V3I3-F1
#
_cell.length_a   1.000
_cell.length_b   1.000
_cell.length_c   1.000
_cell.angle_alpha   90.00
_cell.angle_beta   90.00
_cell.angle_gamma   90.00
#
_symmetry.space_group_name_H-M   'P 1'
#
loop_
_entity.id
_entity.type
_entity.pdbx_description
1 polymer ?
#
loop_
_entity_poly.entity_id
_entity_poly.type
_entity_poly.pdbx_seq_one_letter_code
_entity_poly.pdbx_strand_id
1 'polypeptide(L)'
;MSQTVERALRETPGVLRAYVNPATEMAYVEYDAAVCSSAVLSGVIASLDVGEVAERASRYASAVAPRSRFHPRVLLLVIPLTIVVLALFLAVAVW
;
A
#
# COMPACT_ATOMS: atom_id res chain seq x y z
N MET A 1 -6.45 -3.28 0.61
CA MET A 1 -5.77 -2.01 0.29
C MET A 1 -6.59 -0.81 0.79
N SER A 2 -7.47 -0.17 0.00
CA SER A 2 -8.11 1.10 0.45
C SER A 2 -9.05 0.97 1.66
N GLN A 3 -9.92 -0.05 1.69
CA GLN A 3 -10.87 -0.23 2.79
C GLN A 3 -10.18 -0.53 4.13
N THR A 4 -9.06 -1.25 4.10
CA THR A 4 -8.27 -1.59 5.31
C THR A 4 -7.63 -0.33 5.90
N VAL A 5 -7.04 0.51 5.05
CA VAL A 5 -6.42 1.78 5.45
C VAL A 5 -7.46 2.77 5.96
N GLU A 6 -8.59 2.93 5.24
CA GLU A 6 -9.68 3.82 5.66
C GLU A 6 -10.25 3.41 7.03
N ARG A 7 -10.46 2.11 7.23
CA ARG A 7 -10.97 1.57 8.50
C ARG A 7 -10.00 1.81 9.64
N ALA A 8 -8.72 1.47 9.47
CA ALA A 8 -7.71 1.65 10.51
C ALA A 8 -7.54 3.13 10.92
N LEU A 9 -7.60 4.04 9.94
CA LEU A 9 -7.58 5.47 10.22
C LEU A 9 -8.82 5.92 11.01
N ARG A 10 -10.02 5.44 10.69
CA ARG A 10 -11.24 5.74 11.46
C ARG A 10 -11.22 5.19 12.89
N GLU A 11 -10.57 4.05 13.10
CA GLU A 11 -10.42 3.43 14.42
C GLU A 11 -9.33 4.10 15.27
N THR A 12 -8.54 5.01 14.69
CA THR A 12 -7.46 5.72 15.40
C THR A 12 -8.05 6.81 16.32
N PRO A 13 -7.70 6.83 17.63
CA PRO A 13 -8.16 7.87 18.54
C PRO A 13 -7.79 9.28 18.06
N GLY A 14 -8.77 10.19 18.13
CA GLY A 14 -8.62 11.57 17.67
C GLY A 14 -8.87 11.78 16.17
N VAL A 15 -9.11 10.72 15.39
CA VAL A 15 -9.57 10.86 14.00
C VAL A 15 -11.08 11.13 13.98
N LEU A 16 -11.47 12.21 13.32
CA LEU A 16 -12.87 12.64 13.18
C LEU A 16 -13.46 12.08 11.88
N ARG A 17 -12.71 12.12 10.79
CA ARG A 17 -13.09 11.58 9.49
C ARG A 17 -11.87 11.06 8.75
N ALA A 18 -12.04 9.96 8.03
CA ALA A 18 -11.05 9.46 7.07
C ALA A 18 -11.75 8.90 5.82
N TYR A 19 -11.17 9.22 4.67
CA TYR A 19 -11.59 8.74 3.35
C TYR A 19 -10.35 8.49 2.48
N VAL A 20 -10.35 7.39 1.73
CA VAL A 20 -9.24 7.02 0.84
C VAL A 20 -9.73 6.97 -0.59
N ASN A 21 -8.98 7.60 -1.49
CA ASN A 21 -9.16 7.48 -2.92
C ASN A 21 -8.17 6.44 -3.48
N PRO A 22 -8.59 5.17 -3.72
CA PRO A 22 -7.73 4.14 -4.29
C PRO A 22 -7.25 4.47 -5.71
N ALA A 23 -7.98 5.29 -6.45
CA ALA A 23 -7.61 5.64 -7.82
C ALA A 23 -6.40 6.59 -7.87
N THR A 24 -6.17 7.37 -6.80
CA THR A 24 -5.06 8.33 -6.71
C THR A 24 -4.05 7.97 -5.62
N GLU A 25 -4.27 6.86 -4.90
CA GLU A 25 -3.47 6.46 -3.72
C GLU A 25 -3.38 7.55 -2.63
N MET A 26 -4.40 8.40 -2.52
CA MET A 26 -4.43 9.51 -1.55
C MET A 26 -5.44 9.23 -0.43
N ALA A 27 -5.04 9.54 0.81
CA ALA A 27 -5.90 9.48 1.99
C ALA A 27 -6.13 10.89 2.55
N TYR A 28 -7.40 11.23 2.82
CA TYR A 28 -7.82 12.47 3.46
C TYR A 28 -8.28 12.17 4.88
N VAL A 29 -7.68 12.85 5.86
CA VAL A 29 -7.94 12.61 7.29
C VAL A 29 -8.17 13.95 8.01
N GLU A 30 -9.32 14.07 8.66
CA GLU A 30 -9.61 15.12 9.64
C GLU A 30 -9.38 14.55 11.04
N TYR A 31 -8.53 15.20 11.83
CA TYR A 31 -8.19 14.75 13.18
C TYR A 31 -8.05 15.92 14.16
N ASP A 32 -8.27 15.65 15.45
CA ASP A 32 -8.01 16.57 16.54
C ASP A 32 -6.51 16.58 16.87
N ALA A 33 -5.85 17.71 16.64
CA ALA A 33 -4.43 17.90 16.89
C ALA A 33 -4.03 17.85 18.37
N ALA A 34 -4.99 17.94 19.30
CA ALA A 34 -4.74 17.77 20.73
C ALA A 34 -4.58 16.29 21.14
N VAL A 35 -5.13 15.37 20.34
CA VAL A 35 -5.20 13.93 20.65
C VAL A 35 -4.40 13.09 19.66
N CYS A 36 -4.32 13.51 18.40
CA CYS A 36 -3.69 12.78 17.31
C CYS A 36 -2.72 13.70 16.54
N SER A 37 -1.73 13.10 15.88
CA SER A 37 -0.76 13.83 15.06
C SER A 37 -0.47 13.09 13.76
N SER A 38 0.05 13.81 12.78
CA SER A 38 0.45 13.24 11.49
C SER A 38 1.44 12.06 11.63
N ALA A 39 2.32 12.07 12.63
CA ALA A 39 3.26 10.99 12.91
C ALA A 39 2.57 9.71 13.41
N VAL A 40 1.49 9.85 14.20
CA VAL A 40 0.69 8.71 14.66
C VAL A 40 -0.06 8.10 13.47
N LEU A 41 -0.67 8.94 12.63
CA LEU A 41 -1.40 8.49 11.44
C LEU A 41 -0.49 7.76 10.44
N SER A 42 0.71 8.28 10.18
CA SER A 42 1.67 7.61 9.30
C SER A 42 2.16 6.28 9.90
N GLY A 43 2.34 6.20 11.22
CA GLY A 43 2.67 4.97 11.92
C GLY A 43 1.59 3.90 11.79
N VAL A 44 0.31 4.29 11.90
CA VAL A 44 -0.83 3.37 11.69
C VAL A 44 -0.81 2.83 10.26
N ILE A 45 -0.64 3.67 9.25
CA ILE A 45 -0.58 3.23 7.83
C ILE A 45 0.60 2.28 7.60
N ALA A 46 1.79 2.61 8.12
CA ALA A 46 2.99 1.77 7.96
C ALA A 46 2.82 0.38 8.61
N SER A 47 2.11 0.29 9.73
CA SER A 47 1.86 -1.00 10.41
C SER A 47 0.98 -1.96 9.59
N LEU A 48 0.07 -1.44 8.76
CA LEU A 48 -0.79 -2.24 7.91
C LEU A 48 -0.04 -2.87 6.73
N ASP A 49 0.92 -2.12 6.17
CA ASP A 49 1.75 -2.57 5.06
C ASP A 49 2.63 -3.75 5.48
N VAL A 50 3.22 -3.67 6.69
CA VAL A 50 4.04 -4.75 7.25
C VAL A 50 3.20 -6.00 7.57
N GLY A 51 1.95 -5.82 8.02
CA GLY A 51 1.03 -6.92 8.33
C GLY A 51 0.60 -7.72 7.09
N GLU A 52 0.19 -7.04 6.01
CA GLU A 52 -0.22 -7.71 4.78
C GLU A 52 0.95 -8.42 4.09
N VAL A 53 2.16 -7.84 4.11
CA VAL A 53 3.36 -8.49 3.54
C VAL A 53 3.70 -9.77 4.31
N ALA A 54 3.64 -9.75 5.65
CA ALA A 54 3.92 -10.93 6.46
C ALA A 54 2.88 -12.04 6.23
N GLU A 55 1.60 -11.70 6.16
CA GLU A 55 0.53 -12.68 5.91
C GLU A 55 0.62 -13.26 4.50
N ARG A 56 0.89 -12.43 3.49
CA ARG A 56 0.99 -12.83 2.09
C ARG A 56 2.27 -13.63 1.81
N ALA A 57 3.38 -13.31 2.49
CA ALA A 57 4.61 -14.11 2.48
C ALA A 57 4.39 -15.49 3.14
N SER A 58 3.67 -15.57 4.26
CA SER A 58 3.33 -16.84 4.91
C SER A 58 2.39 -17.70 4.04
N ARG A 59 1.42 -17.05 3.37
CA ARG A 59 0.49 -17.70 2.43
C ARG A 59 1.22 -18.21 1.19
N TYR A 60 2.19 -17.45 0.67
CA TYR A 60 3.06 -17.88 -0.43
C TYR A 60 4.00 -19.01 0.01
N ALA A 61 4.61 -18.93 1.19
CA ALA A 61 5.45 -20.00 1.73
C ALA A 61 4.67 -21.31 1.96
N SER A 62 3.40 -21.21 2.36
CA SER A 62 2.50 -22.37 2.52
C SER A 62 2.02 -22.94 1.18
N ALA A 63 1.83 -22.09 0.17
CA ALA A 63 1.47 -22.50 -1.19
C ALA A 63 2.67 -23.07 -1.97
N VAL A 64 3.89 -22.64 -1.65
CA VAL A 64 5.16 -23.10 -2.22
C VAL A 64 5.85 -24.05 -1.23
N ALA A 65 5.12 -25.02 -0.70
CA ALA A 65 5.75 -26.18 -0.09
C ALA A 65 6.49 -26.96 -1.21
N PRO A 66 7.83 -27.11 -1.16
CA PRO A 66 8.58 -27.63 -2.30
C PRO A 66 8.32 -29.13 -2.48
N ARG A 67 7.54 -29.50 -3.51
CA ARG A 67 7.67 -30.84 -4.10
C ARG A 67 8.83 -30.80 -5.08
N SER A 68 9.93 -31.42 -4.66
CA SER A 68 11.22 -31.41 -5.32
C SER A 68 11.17 -31.56 -6.85
N ARG A 69 12.04 -30.77 -7.49
CA ARG A 69 12.66 -30.89 -8.82
C ARG A 69 12.01 -30.08 -9.96
N PHE A 70 12.89 -29.34 -10.65
CA PHE A 70 12.84 -28.80 -12.02
C PHE A 70 12.72 -27.27 -12.20
N HIS A 71 13.86 -26.68 -12.59
CA HIS A 71 14.01 -25.35 -13.18
C HIS A 71 13.35 -25.30 -14.57
N PRO A 72 12.61 -24.22 -14.91
CA PRO A 72 13.08 -23.39 -16.03
C PRO A 72 12.81 -21.88 -15.91
N ARG A 73 13.63 -21.16 -16.66
CA ARG A 73 13.74 -19.72 -16.91
C ARG A 73 12.43 -19.02 -17.29
N VAL A 74 11.71 -18.42 -16.33
CA VAL A 74 10.68 -17.42 -16.63
C VAL A 74 11.11 -16.10 -16.02
N LEU A 75 11.77 -15.26 -16.82
CA LEU A 75 12.09 -13.88 -16.47
C LEU A 75 10.83 -13.04 -16.71
N LEU A 76 10.00 -12.91 -15.70
CA LEU A 76 8.82 -12.06 -15.73
C LEU A 76 9.28 -10.60 -15.66
N LEU A 77 9.43 -9.95 -16.82
CA LEU A 77 9.76 -8.53 -16.89
C LEU A 77 8.47 -7.73 -16.62
N VAL A 78 8.10 -7.63 -15.34
CA VAL A 78 7.04 -6.73 -14.89
C VAL A 78 7.64 -5.34 -14.93
N ILE A 79 7.52 -4.62 -16.05
CA ILE A 79 7.75 -3.17 -16.02
C ILE A 79 6.62 -2.61 -15.17
N PRO A 80 6.91 -2.03 -13.98
CA PRO A 80 5.85 -1.48 -13.15
C PRO A 80 5.21 -0.32 -13.92
N LEU A 81 3.88 -0.32 -13.95
CA LEU A 81 3.04 0.69 -14.61
C LEU A 81 3.41 2.13 -14.17
N THR A 82 4.04 2.28 -12.99
CA THR A 82 4.61 3.53 -12.48
C THR A 82 5.63 4.16 -13.44
N ILE A 83 6.49 3.36 -14.09
CA ILE A 83 7.49 3.88 -15.04
C ILE A 83 6.79 4.41 -16.31
N VAL A 84 5.73 3.75 -16.75
CA VAL A 84 4.96 4.15 -17.94
C VAL A 84 4.20 5.45 -17.68
N VAL A 85 3.58 5.59 -16.50
CA VAL A 85 2.84 6.80 -16.10
C VAL A 85 3.78 7.98 -15.86
N LEU A 86 4.94 7.76 -15.23
CA LEU A 86 5.96 8.79 -15.01
C LEU A 86 6.54 9.33 -16.33
N ALA A 87 6.81 8.44 -17.29
CA ALA A 87 7.28 8.83 -18.62
C ALA A 87 6.25 9.67 -19.38
N LEU A 88 4.96 9.34 -19.26
CA LEU A 88 3.87 10.11 -19.87
C LEU A 88 3.76 11.51 -19.25
N PHE A 89 3.94 11.62 -17.94
CA PHE A 89 3.86 12.88 -17.21
C PHE A 89 5.01 13.85 -17.59
N LEU A 90 6.22 13.32 -17.77
CA LEU A 90 7.37 14.10 -18.22
C LEU A 90 7.23 14.57 -19.68
N ALA A 91 6.57 13.79 -20.55
CA ALA A 91 6.34 14.18 -21.94
C ALA A 91 5.36 15.35 -22.09
N VAL A 92 4.38 15.46 -21.18
CA VAL A 92 3.38 16.54 -21.17
C VAL A 92 3.92 17.83 -20.55
N ALA A 93 4.84 17.73 -19.59
CA ALA A 93 5.43 18.90 -18.90
C ALA A 93 6.45 19.69 -19.74
N VAL A 94 6.81 19.20 -20.94
CA VAL A 94 7.83 19.81 -21.83
C VAL A 94 7.19 20.55 -23.02
N TRP A 95 5.88 20.77 -23.01
CA TRP A 95 5.14 21.57 -24.01
C TRP A 95 4.42 22.77 -23.39
#